data_AF-A0A2H0R705-F1
#
_entry.id   AF-A0A2H0R705-F1
#
_cell.length_a   1.000
_cell.length_b   1.000
_cell.length_c   1.000
_cell.angle_alpha   90.00
_cell.angle_beta   90.00
_cell.angle_gamma   90.00
#
_symmetry.space_group_name_H-M   'P 1'
#
loop_
_entity.id
_entity.type
_entity.pdbx_description
1 polymer ?
#
loop_
_entity_poly.entity_id
_entity_poly.type
_entity_poly.pdbx_seq_one_letter_code
_entity_poly.pdbx_strand_id
1 'polypeptide(L)'
;MNNKFLIAILVISMSVTSYFLGANGVFQRSSLVDPVISPTPIYSQPIVSSSPFPTPSPSFTPTPTPVPSISGIFGSVTLNGNPLSLVEIKVTNLNNVLIANVFTDTSGKFRIELPSGEYIIGPFREPASGTIVNSGRVSVIQGLFSEANVRFQNQ
;
A
#
# COMPACT_ATOMS: atom_id res chain seq x y z
N MET A 1 -5.77 53.31 -5.61
CA MET A 1 -6.87 52.31 -5.47
C MET A 1 -6.22 50.97 -5.19
N ASN A 2 -6.27 50.50 -3.94
CA ASN A 2 -5.63 49.26 -3.50
C ASN A 2 -6.61 48.10 -3.68
N ASN A 3 -6.48 47.36 -4.78
CA ASN A 3 -7.18 46.09 -4.94
C ASN A 3 -6.29 44.99 -4.38
N LYS A 4 -6.62 44.53 -3.16
CA LYS A 4 -6.10 43.31 -2.57
C LYS A 4 -6.52 42.14 -3.47
N PHE A 5 -5.59 41.59 -4.24
CA PHE A 5 -5.82 40.38 -5.04
C PHE A 5 -5.85 39.16 -4.12
N LEU A 6 -7.06 38.63 -3.91
CA LEU A 6 -7.29 37.31 -3.31
C LEU A 6 -7.26 36.27 -4.43
N ILE A 7 -6.28 35.37 -4.39
CA ILE A 7 -6.19 34.21 -5.29
C ILE A 7 -6.61 32.98 -4.49
N ALA A 8 -7.73 32.39 -4.87
CA ALA A 8 -8.25 31.17 -4.26
C ALA A 8 -7.68 29.93 -5.00
N ILE A 9 -6.96 29.07 -4.29
CA ILE A 9 -6.44 27.80 -4.81
C ILE A 9 -7.28 26.67 -4.21
N LEU A 10 -7.96 25.91 -5.08
CA LEU A 10 -8.80 24.77 -4.70
C LEU A 10 -8.02 23.46 -4.82
N VAL A 11 -7.75 22.80 -3.68
CA VAL A 11 -7.16 21.46 -3.61
C VAL A 11 -8.30 20.45 -3.45
N ILE A 12 -8.63 19.70 -4.51
CA ILE A 12 -9.66 18.65 -4.47
C ILE A 12 -8.98 17.31 -4.16
N SER A 13 -9.32 16.70 -3.02
CA SER A 13 -8.89 15.36 -2.60
C SER A 13 -10.10 14.41 -2.64
N MET A 14 -10.07 13.31 -3.42
CA MET A 14 -11.11 12.26 -3.35
C MET A 14 -10.57 10.82 -3.57
N SER A 15 -10.69 10.04 -2.49
CA SER A 15 -11.01 8.60 -2.26
C SER A 15 -10.46 7.44 -3.13
N VAL A 16 -9.97 6.38 -2.47
CA VAL A 16 -9.65 5.04 -3.04
C VAL A 16 -10.75 4.03 -2.67
N THR A 17 -11.27 3.29 -3.66
CA THR A 17 -12.20 2.15 -3.48
C THR A 17 -11.42 0.83 -3.51
N SER A 18 -11.69 -0.08 -2.57
CA SER A 18 -11.01 -1.38 -2.46
C SER A 18 -12.00 -2.56 -2.39
N TYR A 19 -11.67 -3.68 -3.05
CA TYR A 19 -12.43 -4.94 -3.04
C TYR A 19 -11.60 -6.08 -2.43
N PHE A 20 -12.23 -6.97 -1.65
CA PHE A 20 -11.64 -8.23 -1.19
C PHE A 20 -12.63 -9.40 -1.33
N LEU A 21 -12.11 -10.61 -1.63
CA LEU A 21 -12.87 -11.86 -1.78
C LEU A 21 -12.39 -12.88 -0.72
N GLY A 22 -13.31 -13.46 0.07
CA GLY A 22 -13.01 -14.41 1.15
C GLY A 22 -13.36 -15.87 0.79
N ALA A 23 -12.58 -16.83 1.31
CA ALA A 23 -12.64 -18.25 0.95
C ALA A 23 -13.21 -19.15 2.08
N ASN A 24 -14.36 -19.75 1.78
CA ASN A 24 -14.79 -21.14 2.08
C ASN A 24 -14.92 -21.62 3.54
N GLY A 25 -16.17 -21.72 4.02
CA GLY A 25 -16.55 -22.47 5.23
C GLY A 25 -17.25 -23.80 4.91
N VAL A 26 -16.96 -24.85 5.70
CA VAL A 26 -17.78 -26.08 5.81
C VAL A 26 -17.62 -26.67 7.22
N PHE A 27 -18.74 -26.99 7.88
CA PHE A 27 -18.82 -27.89 9.05
C PHE A 27 -19.63 -29.15 8.67
N GLN A 28 -19.22 -30.34 9.14
CA GLN A 28 -20.01 -31.60 9.08
C GLN A 28 -20.15 -32.15 10.52
N ARG A 29 -21.35 -32.14 11.13
CA ARG A 29 -22.44 -33.16 11.22
C ARG A 29 -22.16 -34.34 12.18
N SER A 30 -22.85 -34.45 13.32
CA SER A 30 -24.11 -35.23 13.60
C SER A 30 -23.83 -36.74 13.74
N SER A 31 -24.41 -37.57 14.62
CA SER A 31 -25.57 -37.55 15.53
C SER A 31 -25.49 -38.77 16.48
N LEU A 32 -26.21 -38.70 17.60
CA LEU A 32 -26.40 -39.74 18.65
C LEU A 32 -27.20 -40.96 18.15
N VAL A 33 -26.80 -42.20 18.53
CA VAL A 33 -27.68 -43.36 18.85
C VAL A 33 -26.89 -44.42 19.67
N ASP A 34 -27.33 -44.71 20.90
CA ASP A 34 -27.02 -45.90 21.75
C ASP A 34 -28.09 -47.01 21.53
N PRO A 35 -28.18 -48.15 22.28
CA PRO A 35 -27.23 -49.15 22.82
C PRO A 35 -27.66 -50.61 22.42
N VAL A 36 -27.00 -51.69 22.92
CA VAL A 36 -27.56 -53.02 23.34
C VAL A 36 -26.51 -54.18 23.33
N ILE A 37 -26.10 -54.57 24.55
CA ILE A 37 -25.71 -55.85 25.19
C ILE A 37 -25.20 -57.11 24.41
N SER A 38 -24.02 -57.58 24.86
CA SER A 38 -23.57 -58.98 25.20
C SER A 38 -23.39 -60.05 24.09
N PRO A 39 -22.56 -61.12 24.24
CA PRO A 39 -21.59 -61.49 25.29
C PRO A 39 -20.13 -61.58 24.80
N THR A 40 -19.15 -61.65 25.72
CA THR A 40 -17.71 -61.74 25.43
C THR A 40 -17.25 -63.18 25.15
N PRO A 41 -16.77 -63.53 23.94
CA PRO A 41 -15.94 -64.71 23.74
C PRO A 41 -14.49 -64.40 24.11
N ILE A 42 -13.89 -65.18 25.03
CA ILE A 42 -12.46 -65.13 25.31
C ILE A 42 -11.74 -65.88 24.18
N TYR A 43 -11.20 -65.12 23.23
CA TYR A 43 -10.36 -65.65 22.15
C TYR A 43 -8.90 -65.29 22.44
N SER A 44 -8.08 -66.31 22.66
CA SER A 44 -6.62 -66.16 22.82
C SER A 44 -6.02 -65.68 21.49
N GLN A 45 -5.72 -64.39 21.37
CA GLN A 45 -5.05 -63.85 20.19
C GLN A 45 -3.53 -64.03 20.29
N PRO A 46 -2.82 -64.30 19.18
CA PRO A 46 -1.37 -64.26 19.15
C PRO A 46 -0.87 -62.83 19.41
N ILE A 47 0.16 -62.71 20.24
CA ILE A 47 0.80 -61.45 20.60
C ILE A 47 1.48 -60.89 19.34
N VAL A 48 0.80 -60.00 18.61
CA VAL A 48 1.41 -59.24 17.52
C VAL A 48 2.33 -58.19 18.13
N SER A 49 3.64 -58.39 17.99
CA SER A 49 4.66 -57.40 18.31
C SER A 49 4.47 -56.20 17.40
N SER A 50 3.93 -55.11 17.93
CA SER A 50 3.83 -53.84 17.21
C SER A 50 5.23 -53.23 17.11
N SER A 51 5.87 -53.38 15.95
CA SER A 51 7.04 -52.56 15.61
C SER A 51 6.63 -51.09 15.71
N PRO A 52 7.35 -50.24 16.47
CA PRO A 52 7.03 -48.83 16.54
C PRO A 52 7.12 -48.23 15.13
N PHE A 53 6.02 -47.65 14.67
CA PHE A 53 5.98 -46.92 13.41
C PHE A 53 6.88 -45.68 13.55
N PRO A 54 7.87 -45.44 12.67
CA PRO A 54 8.72 -44.28 12.78
C PRO A 54 7.86 -43.03 12.70
N THR A 55 7.94 -42.19 13.74
CA THR A 55 7.25 -40.91 13.75
C THR A 55 7.82 -40.05 12.61
N PRO A 56 6.99 -39.51 11.70
CA PRO A 56 7.50 -38.66 10.64
C PRO A 56 8.24 -37.47 11.25
N SER A 57 9.48 -37.24 10.82
CA SER A 57 10.25 -36.07 11.22
C SER A 57 9.53 -34.81 10.75
N PRO A 58 9.41 -33.76 11.59
CA PRO A 58 8.84 -32.50 11.15
C PRO A 58 9.64 -31.96 9.97
N SER A 59 8.95 -31.72 8.84
CA SER A 59 9.53 -31.02 7.71
C SER A 59 9.44 -29.53 8.01
N PHE A 60 10.58 -28.85 8.07
CA PHE A 60 10.58 -27.38 8.16
C PHE A 60 10.08 -26.82 6.83
N THR A 61 8.88 -26.24 6.84
CA THR A 61 8.41 -25.44 5.72
C THR A 61 9.23 -24.16 5.69
N PRO A 62 9.90 -23.80 4.57
CA PRO A 62 10.58 -22.52 4.48
C PRO A 62 9.58 -21.39 4.75
N THR A 63 9.92 -20.48 5.66
CA THR A 63 9.12 -19.27 5.85
C THR A 63 9.14 -18.48 4.54
N PRO A 64 7.98 -18.08 3.99
CA PRO A 64 7.96 -17.28 2.77
C PRO A 64 8.81 -16.02 2.98
N THR A 65 9.77 -15.79 2.09
CA THR A 65 10.56 -14.56 2.11
C THR A 65 9.63 -13.41 1.72
N PRO A 66 9.52 -12.33 2.53
CA PRO A 66 8.70 -11.19 2.16
C PRO A 66 9.17 -10.62 0.82
N VAL A 67 8.27 -10.48 -0.14
CA VAL A 67 8.54 -9.76 -1.40
C VAL A 67 8.57 -8.27 -1.07
N PRO A 68 9.63 -7.52 -1.46
CA PRO A 68 9.66 -6.08 -1.22
C PRO A 68 8.52 -5.41 -1.99
N SER A 69 7.63 -4.73 -1.27
CA SER A 69 6.54 -3.97 -1.86
C SER A 69 6.98 -2.53 -2.10
N ILE A 70 7.15 -2.16 -3.37
CA ILE A 70 7.53 -0.81 -3.77
C ILE A 70 6.34 0.13 -3.56
N SER A 71 6.59 1.23 -2.85
CA SER A 71 5.62 2.31 -2.63
C SER A 71 6.21 3.67 -3.01
N GLY A 72 5.36 4.69 -3.14
CA GLY A 72 5.85 6.02 -3.46
C GLY A 72 4.80 7.04 -3.84
N ILE A 73 5.23 8.10 -4.52
CA ILE A 73 4.38 9.16 -5.03
C ILE A 73 4.62 9.31 -6.54
N PHE A 74 3.57 9.55 -7.30
CA PHE A 74 3.64 9.97 -8.69
C PHE A 74 2.70 11.14 -8.93
N GLY A 75 2.85 11.81 -10.07
CA GLY A 75 1.91 12.84 -10.45
C GLY A 75 2.36 13.65 -11.63
N SER A 76 1.69 14.79 -11.80
CA SER A 76 1.94 15.71 -12.90
C SER A 76 1.92 17.17 -12.46
N VAL A 77 2.66 18.00 -13.19
CA VAL A 77 2.71 19.44 -13.02
C VAL A 77 2.33 20.10 -14.33
N THR A 78 1.36 21.01 -14.28
CA THR A 78 0.84 21.71 -15.46
C THR A 78 0.70 23.22 -15.23
N LEU A 79 0.81 24.01 -16.29
CA LEU A 79 0.53 25.44 -16.34
C LEU A 79 -0.58 25.70 -17.36
N ASN A 80 -1.73 26.18 -16.91
CA ASN A 80 -2.91 26.37 -17.77
C ASN A 80 -3.26 25.10 -18.57
N GLY A 81 -3.06 23.93 -17.96
CA GLY A 81 -3.26 22.63 -18.60
C GLY A 81 -2.08 22.10 -19.43
N ASN A 82 -1.05 22.92 -19.71
CA ASN A 82 0.14 22.47 -20.42
C ASN A 82 1.15 21.83 -19.47
N PRO A 83 1.75 20.67 -19.79
CA PRO A 83 2.74 20.04 -18.91
C PRO A 83 4.00 20.91 -18.74
N LEU A 84 4.51 20.96 -17.51
CA LEU A 84 5.76 21.66 -17.19
C LEU A 84 6.89 20.69 -16.91
N SER A 85 7.93 20.75 -17.73
CA SER A 85 9.16 19.97 -17.55
C SER A 85 10.19 20.67 -16.66
N LEU A 86 11.09 19.90 -16.06
CA LEU A 86 12.20 20.39 -15.22
C LEU A 86 11.75 21.20 -14.00
N VAL A 87 10.54 20.96 -13.49
CA VAL A 87 10.07 21.52 -12.23
C VAL A 87 10.69 20.73 -11.09
N GLU A 88 11.40 21.40 -10.19
CA GLU A 88 11.89 20.78 -8.95
C GLU A 88 10.73 20.54 -7.99
N ILE A 89 10.61 19.29 -7.54
CA ILE A 89 9.67 18.84 -6.53
C ILE A 89 10.46 18.39 -5.32
N LYS A 90 10.16 19.00 -4.17
CA LYS A 90 10.73 18.61 -2.88
C LYS A 90 9.74 17.75 -2.12
N VAL A 91 10.23 16.71 -1.47
CA VAL A 91 9.44 15.88 -0.57
C VAL A 91 10.09 15.93 0.80
N THR A 92 9.34 16.37 1.80
CA THR A 92 9.79 16.39 3.19
C THR A 92 8.89 15.51 4.04
N ASN A 93 9.37 15.10 5.21
CA ASN A 93 8.48 14.57 6.24
C ASN A 93 7.72 15.70 6.94
N LEU A 94 6.88 15.36 7.93
CA LEU A 94 6.12 16.31 8.72
C LEU A 94 6.98 17.25 9.60
N ASN A 95 8.26 16.92 9.81
CA ASN A 95 9.24 17.73 10.53
C ASN A 95 10.04 18.64 9.57
N ASN A 96 9.61 18.78 8.32
CA ASN A 96 10.27 19.55 7.26
C ASN A 96 11.69 19.07 6.91
N VAL A 97 12.04 17.83 7.29
CA VAL A 97 13.31 17.23 6.88
C VAL A 97 13.17 16.75 5.43
N LEU A 98 14.09 17.17 4.58
CA LEU A 98 14.12 16.76 3.18
C LEU A 98 14.36 15.24 3.08
N ILE A 99 13.43 14.55 2.44
CA ILE A 99 13.52 13.11 2.16
C ILE A 99 14.07 12.91 0.76
N ALA A 100 13.57 13.67 -0.22
CA ALA A 100 14.04 13.57 -1.59
C ALA A 100 13.63 14.76 -2.46
N ASN A 101 14.34 14.90 -3.60
CA ASN A 101 14.02 15.81 -4.69
C ASN A 101 13.82 15.02 -5.97
N VAL A 102 12.86 15.43 -6.80
CA VAL A 102 12.64 14.88 -8.15
C VAL A 102 12.29 15.99 -9.12
N PHE A 103 12.69 15.85 -10.39
CA PHE A 103 12.31 16.76 -11.46
C PHE A 103 11.23 16.15 -12.32
N THR A 104 10.32 17.00 -12.81
CA THR A 104 9.36 16.55 -13.83
C THR A 104 10.03 16.29 -15.17
N ASP A 105 9.55 15.28 -15.89
CA ASP A 105 9.97 14.94 -17.25
C ASP A 105 9.36 15.90 -18.30
N THR A 106 9.64 15.64 -19.59
CA THR A 106 9.13 16.44 -20.72
C THR A 106 7.60 16.41 -20.84
N SER A 107 6.93 15.43 -20.24
CA SER A 107 5.47 15.32 -20.17
C SER A 107 4.89 15.92 -18.88
N GLY A 108 5.72 16.59 -18.08
CA GLY A 108 5.36 17.19 -16.81
C GLY A 108 5.09 16.18 -15.70
N LYS A 109 5.47 14.92 -15.88
CA LYS A 109 5.22 13.84 -14.92
C LYS A 109 6.43 13.60 -14.03
N PHE A 110 6.17 13.06 -12.84
CA PHE A 110 7.20 12.61 -11.93
C PHE A 110 6.78 11.32 -11.22
N ARG A 111 7.78 10.57 -10.74
CA ARG A 111 7.61 9.39 -9.90
C ARG A 111 8.76 9.31 -8.93
N ILE A 112 8.47 8.99 -7.67
CA ILE A 112 9.47 8.80 -6.64
C ILE A 112 9.06 7.65 -5.71
N GLU A 113 10.01 6.78 -5.40
CA GLU A 113 9.80 5.66 -4.49
C GLU A 113 10.09 6.11 -3.06
N LEU A 114 9.15 5.84 -2.15
CA LEU A 114 9.21 6.27 -0.76
C LEU A 114 8.64 5.16 0.13
N PRO A 115 9.20 4.95 1.34
CA PRO A 115 8.57 4.12 2.35
C PRO A 115 7.15 4.61 2.69
N SER A 116 6.34 3.72 3.25
CA SER A 116 5.05 4.13 3.80
C SER A 116 5.23 5.19 4.89
N GLY A 117 4.35 6.19 4.89
CA GLY A 117 4.45 7.33 5.78
C GLY A 117 3.70 8.55 5.27
N GLU A 118 3.72 9.63 6.05
CA GLU A 118 3.14 10.92 5.67
C GLU A 118 4.23 11.90 5.25
N TYR A 119 3.99 12.56 4.13
CA TYR A 119 4.92 13.48 3.49
C TYR A 119 4.26 14.80 3.15
N ILE A 120 5.09 15.83 3.08
CA ILE A 120 4.77 17.13 2.50
C ILE A 120 5.46 17.17 1.14
N ILE A 121 4.69 17.39 0.07
CA ILE A 121 5.19 17.53 -1.30
C ILE A 121 5.11 18.98 -1.75
N GLY A 122 6.22 19.51 -2.24
CA GLY A 122 6.48 20.94 -2.49
C GLY A 122 7.64 21.44 -1.62
N PRO A 123 8.08 22.70 -1.75
CA PRO A 123 7.64 23.72 -2.70
C PRO A 123 7.97 23.34 -4.16
N PHE A 124 7.10 23.77 -5.09
CA PHE A 124 7.29 23.64 -6.54
C PHE A 124 7.77 24.96 -7.11
N ARG A 125 8.83 24.96 -7.93
CA ARG A 125 9.30 26.17 -8.62
C ARG A 125 9.05 26.06 -10.11
N GLU A 126 8.24 26.98 -10.65
CA GLU A 126 8.10 27.09 -12.11
C GLU A 126 9.41 27.61 -12.73
N PRO A 127 9.99 26.92 -13.74
CA PRO A 127 11.26 27.32 -14.34
C PRO A 127 11.24 28.69 -15.01
N ALA A 128 10.12 29.06 -15.64
CA ALA A 128 10.02 30.29 -16.43
C ALA A 128 9.70 31.53 -15.59
N SER A 129 8.73 31.43 -14.68
CA SER A 129 8.30 32.57 -13.85
C SER A 129 9.03 32.67 -12.50
N GLY A 130 9.66 31.58 -12.05
CA GLY A 130 10.25 31.48 -10.70
C GLY A 130 9.22 31.38 -9.57
N THR A 131 7.92 31.32 -9.89
CA THR A 131 6.82 31.25 -8.92
C THR A 131 6.93 30.00 -8.06
N ILE A 132 6.75 30.18 -6.75
CA ILE A 132 6.74 29.09 -5.78
C ILE A 132 5.28 28.76 -5.42
N VAL A 133 4.88 27.51 -5.66
CA VAL A 133 3.59 26.99 -5.18
C VAL A 133 3.80 26.18 -3.92
N ASN A 134 2.89 26.39 -2.96
CA ASN A 134 2.96 25.81 -1.64
C ASN A 134 2.60 24.32 -1.63
N SER A 135 3.07 23.63 -0.60
CA SER A 135 3.06 22.18 -0.52
C SER A 135 1.71 21.53 -0.18
N GLY A 136 1.51 20.28 -0.61
CA GLY A 136 0.40 19.41 -0.22
C GLY A 136 0.83 18.30 0.74
N ARG A 137 -0.11 17.77 1.54
CA ARG A 137 0.12 16.56 2.35
C ARG A 137 -0.24 15.32 1.54
N VAL A 138 0.60 14.29 1.58
CA VAL A 138 0.39 13.02 0.88
C VAL A 138 0.73 11.87 1.83
N SER A 139 -0.17 10.89 1.92
CA SER A 139 0.07 9.65 2.66
C SER A 139 0.47 8.56 1.67
N VAL A 140 1.58 7.87 1.93
CA VAL A 140 2.07 6.73 1.15
C VAL A 140 1.79 5.47 1.95
N ILE A 141 1.11 4.52 1.32
CA ILE A 141 0.77 3.22 1.92
C ILE A 141 1.72 2.16 1.35
N GLN A 142 2.10 1.19 2.17
CA GLN A 142 3.03 0.15 1.77
C GLN A 142 2.50 -0.62 0.55
N GLY A 143 3.37 -0.77 -0.45
CA GLY A 143 3.02 -1.42 -1.73
C GLY A 143 2.12 -0.61 -2.66
N LEU A 144 1.82 0.65 -2.35
CA LEU A 144 0.99 1.52 -3.16
C LEU A 144 1.69 2.82 -3.53
N PHE A 145 1.24 3.39 -4.65
CA PHE A 145 1.66 4.70 -5.12
C PHE A 145 0.54 5.70 -4.94
N SER A 146 0.86 6.83 -4.30
CA SER A 146 -0.08 7.94 -4.11
C SER A 146 0.08 8.98 -5.20
N GLU A 147 -1.03 9.59 -5.63
CA GLU A 147 -1.02 10.59 -6.69
C GLU A 147 -0.96 12.01 -6.13
N ALA A 148 -0.16 12.88 -6.75
CA ALA A 148 -0.05 14.30 -6.40
C ALA A 148 0.03 15.17 -7.67
N ASN A 149 -1.06 15.86 -8.01
CA ASN A 149 -1.12 16.72 -9.19
C ASN A 149 -1.06 18.21 -8.81
N VAL A 150 -0.24 18.97 -9.54
CA VAL A 150 -0.04 20.41 -9.35
C VAL A 150 -0.45 21.16 -10.59
N ARG A 151 -1.18 22.26 -10.39
CA ARG A 151 -1.65 23.13 -11.46
C ARG A 151 -1.28 24.57 -11.14
N PHE A 152 -0.48 25.16 -12.00
CA PHE A 152 -0.25 26.59 -12.07
C PHE A 152 -1.32 27.22 -12.98
N GLN A 153 -1.79 28.40 -12.61
CA GLN A 153 -2.69 29.21 -13.44
C GLN A 153 -2.06 30.59 -13.60
N ASN A 154 -2.08 31.13 -14.83
CA ASN A 154 -1.75 32.53 -15.05
C ASN A 154 -2.83 33.39 -14.36
N GLN A 155 -2.40 34.45 -13.69
CA GLN A 155 -3.30 35.46 -13.14
C GLN A 155 -3.87 36.35 -14.24
#